data_AF-A0AAU4N255-F1
#
_entry.id   AF-A0AAU4N255-F1
#
_cell.length_a   1.000
_cell.length_b   1.000
_cell.length_c   1.000
_cell.angle_alpha   90.00
_cell.angle_beta   90.00
_cell.angle_gamma   90.00
#
_symmetry.space_group_name_H-M   'P 1'
#
loop_
_entity.id
_entity.type
_entity.pdbx_description
1 polymer ?
#
loop_
_entity_poly.entity_id
_entity_poly.type
_entity_poly.pdbx_seq_one_letter_code
_entity_poly.pdbx_strand_id
1 'polypeptide(L)'
;MSEVWMDDGTTPEMNGPPTPVDADSWWSAVEMYDRRYTFVAVGPRTREDWLHDVASVMRGETTDPRSWRTIDPDEGEEERSDDPAYPFVTPPVDEAGSAKWRGLLREIPHSAVVRLLVLLATIDLDVSRDPRFPEQLAEMEEHARVILTRFPDETRFFTNTSGGGAAPDFYQKISSCSPLSQYAWDLGLLWVSDEEVGLIWSFDPR
;
A
#
# COMPACT_ATOMS: atom_id res chain seq x y z
N MET A 1 -19.62 64.51 -1.42
CA MET A 1 -20.61 63.75 -2.19
C MET A 1 -19.86 63.09 -3.34
N SER A 2 -19.64 61.78 -3.40
CA SER A 2 -20.23 60.68 -2.65
C SER A 2 -19.30 59.47 -2.71
N GLU A 3 -19.30 58.70 -1.64
CA GLU A 3 -18.77 57.35 -1.48
C GLU A 3 -19.79 56.36 -2.04
N VAL A 4 -19.37 55.38 -2.85
CA VAL A 4 -20.14 54.14 -3.08
C VAL A 4 -19.14 52.99 -3.26
N TRP A 5 -19.28 52.05 -2.32
CA TRP A 5 -18.67 50.73 -2.27
C TRP A 5 -19.22 49.82 -3.39
N MET A 6 -18.39 48.95 -3.94
CA MET A 6 -18.86 47.76 -4.66
C MET A 6 -18.20 46.51 -4.06
N ASP A 7 -19.08 45.62 -3.62
CA ASP A 7 -18.88 44.29 -3.06
C ASP A 7 -17.83 43.46 -3.82
N ASP A 8 -16.88 42.90 -3.08
CA ASP A 8 -16.02 41.82 -3.55
C ASP A 8 -16.74 40.50 -3.32
N GLY A 9 -17.15 39.87 -4.41
CA GLY A 9 -17.88 38.61 -4.41
C GLY A 9 -17.03 37.51 -3.79
N THR A 10 -17.42 37.09 -2.59
CA THR A 10 -16.91 35.89 -1.93
C THR A 10 -17.21 34.66 -2.79
N THR A 11 -16.19 34.12 -3.45
CA THR A 11 -16.20 32.75 -3.97
C THR A 11 -16.30 31.78 -2.79
N PRO A 12 -17.22 30.79 -2.78
CA PRO A 12 -17.30 29.85 -1.68
C PRO A 12 -16.14 28.86 -1.77
N GLU A 13 -15.23 28.91 -0.80
CA GLU A 13 -14.31 27.82 -0.52
C GLU A 13 -15.11 26.59 -0.08
N MET A 14 -15.33 25.67 -1.01
CA MET A 14 -15.83 24.32 -0.75
C MET A 14 -14.69 23.41 -0.25
N ASN A 15 -13.97 23.83 0.80
CA ASN A 15 -12.98 23.00 1.48
C ASN A 15 -13.56 22.53 2.82
N GLY A 16 -14.58 21.67 2.75
CA GLY A 16 -14.85 20.77 3.87
C GLY A 16 -13.66 19.83 4.06
N PRO A 17 -13.36 19.36 5.28
CA PRO A 17 -12.36 18.33 5.46
C PRO A 17 -12.70 17.14 4.55
N PRO A 18 -11.69 16.45 3.98
CA PRO A 18 -11.94 15.27 3.17
C PRO A 18 -12.85 14.33 3.96
N THR A 19 -13.91 13.85 3.30
CA THR A 19 -14.83 12.92 3.94
C THR A 19 -14.03 11.70 4.39
N PRO A 20 -14.14 11.28 5.66
CA PRO A 20 -13.45 10.09 6.14
C PRO A 20 -13.81 8.90 5.24
N VAL A 21 -12.81 8.17 4.75
CA VAL A 21 -13.05 6.94 4.01
C VAL A 21 -13.81 5.94 4.87
N ASP A 22 -14.83 5.33 4.28
CA ASP A 22 -15.61 4.27 4.93
C ASP A 22 -15.22 2.87 4.41
N ALA A 23 -15.75 1.84 5.07
CA ALA A 23 -15.42 0.45 4.78
C ALA A 23 -15.77 0.03 3.34
N ASP A 24 -16.83 0.59 2.77
CA ASP A 24 -17.29 0.24 1.43
C ASP A 24 -16.46 0.94 0.34
N SER A 25 -16.06 2.19 0.57
CA SER A 25 -15.12 2.92 -0.28
C SER A 25 -13.74 2.27 -0.26
N TRP A 26 -13.28 1.86 0.92
CA TRP A 26 -12.06 1.05 1.06
C TRP A 26 -12.15 -0.24 0.25
N TRP A 27 -13.21 -1.02 0.47
CA TRP A 27 -13.39 -2.30 -0.22
C TRP A 27 -13.42 -2.13 -1.74
N SER A 28 -14.24 -1.19 -2.24
CA SER A 28 -14.32 -0.91 -3.68
C SER A 28 -12.96 -0.52 -4.28
N ALA A 29 -12.13 0.20 -3.52
CA ALA A 29 -10.81 0.60 -3.97
C ALA A 29 -9.82 -0.57 -3.99
N VAL A 30 -9.81 -1.43 -2.95
CA VAL A 30 -8.89 -2.58 -2.91
C VAL A 30 -9.32 -3.73 -3.84
N GLU A 31 -10.59 -3.81 -4.24
CA GLU A 31 -11.09 -4.76 -5.24
C GLU A 31 -10.36 -4.65 -6.59
N MET A 32 -9.66 -3.54 -6.88
CA MET A 32 -8.80 -3.45 -8.07
C MET A 32 -7.70 -4.52 -8.11
N TYR A 33 -7.40 -5.15 -6.96
CA TYR A 33 -6.43 -6.24 -6.82
C TYR A 33 -7.05 -7.65 -6.93
N ASP A 34 -8.38 -7.82 -7.02
CA ASP A 34 -9.05 -9.14 -6.95
C ASP A 34 -8.60 -10.14 -8.03
N ARG A 35 -8.14 -9.64 -9.18
CA ARG A 35 -7.61 -10.47 -10.28
C ARG A 35 -6.12 -10.77 -10.16
N ARG A 36 -5.54 -10.46 -9.00
CA ARG A 36 -4.11 -10.59 -8.70
C ARG A 36 -3.94 -11.48 -7.51
N TYR A 37 -2.81 -12.17 -7.52
CA TYR A 37 -2.32 -12.84 -6.35
C TYR A 37 -1.68 -11.78 -5.44
N THR A 38 -2.53 -11.06 -4.71
CA THR A 38 -2.20 -9.88 -3.90
C THR A 38 -2.74 -10.03 -2.49
N PHE A 39 -1.88 -9.80 -1.51
CA PHE A 39 -2.20 -9.72 -0.10
C PHE A 39 -2.45 -8.27 0.32
N VAL A 40 -3.59 -7.99 0.97
CA VAL A 40 -3.98 -6.70 1.53
C VAL A 40 -4.41 -6.91 2.97
N ALA A 41 -3.60 -6.47 3.93
CA ALA A 41 -3.95 -6.59 5.35
C ALA A 41 -3.44 -5.41 6.18
N VAL A 42 -4.16 -5.13 7.27
CA VAL A 42 -3.87 -4.05 8.22
C VAL A 42 -3.91 -4.64 9.63
N GLY A 43 -2.97 -4.23 10.47
CA GLY A 43 -2.97 -4.53 11.89
C GLY A 43 -2.71 -3.29 12.74
N PRO A 44 -3.01 -3.36 14.05
CA PRO A 44 -2.68 -2.29 14.98
C PRO A 44 -1.17 -2.18 15.15
N ARG A 45 -0.66 -0.95 15.29
CA ARG A 45 0.68 -0.71 15.79
C ARG A 45 0.65 -0.77 17.31
N THR A 46 1.35 -1.73 17.88
CA THR A 46 1.37 -2.00 19.32
C THR A 46 2.76 -1.84 19.92
N ARG A 47 3.79 -1.74 19.09
CA ARG A 47 5.18 -1.68 19.52
C ARG A 47 5.92 -0.51 18.86
N GLU A 48 6.94 -0.03 19.56
CA GLU A 48 7.86 0.98 19.02
C GLU A 48 8.59 0.43 17.79
N ASP A 49 9.10 -0.80 17.90
CA ASP A 49 9.58 -1.57 16.76
C ASP A 49 8.41 -2.21 16.00
N TRP A 50 7.99 -1.52 14.94
CA TRP A 50 6.90 -1.90 14.05
C TRP A 50 7.15 -3.21 13.29
N LEU A 51 8.38 -3.74 13.21
CA LEU A 51 8.64 -5.00 12.49
C LEU A 51 7.89 -6.18 13.10
N HIS A 52 7.72 -6.16 14.42
CA HIS A 52 6.95 -7.20 15.10
C HIS A 52 5.48 -7.16 14.68
N ASP A 53 4.91 -5.98 14.55
CA ASP A 53 3.52 -5.79 14.13
C ASP A 53 3.36 -6.18 12.65
N VAL A 54 4.34 -5.84 11.79
CA VAL A 54 4.38 -6.31 10.40
C VAL A 54 4.46 -7.83 10.30
N ALA A 55 5.29 -8.47 11.12
CA ALA A 55 5.40 -9.92 11.15
C ALA A 55 4.08 -10.59 11.59
N SER A 56 3.36 -9.97 12.53
CA SER A 56 2.03 -10.45 12.94
C SER A 56 0.97 -10.24 11.85
N VAL A 57 1.01 -9.13 11.11
CA VAL A 57 0.13 -8.94 9.93
C VAL A 57 0.41 -9.99 8.86
N MET A 58 1.68 -10.26 8.53
CA MET A 58 2.06 -11.28 7.54
C MET A 58 1.58 -12.68 7.91
N ARG A 59 1.49 -12.99 9.21
CA ARG A 59 0.99 -14.26 9.75
C ARG A 59 -0.53 -14.34 9.90
N GLY A 60 -1.26 -13.26 9.64
CA GLY A 60 -2.70 -13.19 9.90
C GLY A 60 -3.06 -13.22 11.40
N GLU A 61 -2.13 -12.86 12.29
CA GLU A 61 -2.35 -12.88 13.75
C GLU A 61 -3.17 -11.67 14.25
N THR A 62 -3.43 -10.70 13.38
CA THR A 62 -4.09 -9.44 13.71
C THR A 62 -5.29 -9.21 12.81
N THR A 63 -6.31 -8.54 13.36
CA THR A 63 -7.44 -8.03 12.60
C THR A 63 -7.26 -6.54 12.30
N ASP A 64 -7.85 -6.06 11.20
CA ASP A 64 -7.92 -4.63 10.90
C ASP A 64 -8.57 -3.89 12.09
N PRO A 65 -7.92 -2.86 12.68
CA PRO A 65 -8.46 -2.10 13.82
C PRO A 65 -9.82 -1.44 13.53
N ARG A 66 -10.12 -1.17 12.26
CA ARG A 66 -11.39 -0.60 11.77
C ARG A 66 -12.38 -1.68 11.32
N SER A 67 -12.00 -2.95 11.40
CA SER A 67 -12.78 -4.11 10.92
C SER A 67 -13.13 -4.03 9.43
N TRP A 68 -12.27 -3.39 8.63
CA TRP A 68 -12.45 -3.32 7.18
C TRP A 68 -11.96 -4.59 6.52
N ARG A 69 -12.49 -4.86 5.32
CA ARG A 69 -12.21 -6.08 4.56
C ARG A 69 -10.77 -6.09 4.03
N THR A 70 -10.17 -7.26 4.02
CA THR A 70 -8.81 -7.57 3.57
C THR A 70 -8.83 -8.48 2.34
N ILE A 71 -7.68 -8.69 1.71
CA ILE A 71 -7.50 -9.69 0.65
C ILE A 71 -6.36 -10.60 1.11
N ASP A 72 -6.61 -11.90 1.23
CA ASP A 72 -5.55 -12.88 1.48
C ASP A 72 -5.73 -14.03 0.49
N PRO A 73 -4.88 -14.12 -0.56
CA PRO A 73 -5.06 -15.11 -1.61
C PRO A 73 -4.77 -16.54 -1.13
N ASP A 74 -4.14 -16.68 0.04
CA ASP A 74 -3.78 -17.97 0.65
C ASP A 74 -4.63 -18.28 1.89
N GLU A 75 -5.72 -17.54 2.14
CA GLU A 75 -6.61 -17.80 3.26
C GLU A 75 -7.21 -19.22 3.17
N GLY A 76 -6.85 -20.07 4.13
CA GLY A 76 -7.32 -21.45 4.20
C GLY A 76 -6.55 -22.46 3.34
N GLU A 77 -5.47 -22.04 2.68
CA GLU A 77 -4.57 -22.94 1.95
C GLU A 77 -3.74 -23.83 2.90
N GLU A 78 -3.34 -25.01 2.43
CA GLU A 78 -2.65 -26.02 3.27
C GLU A 78 -1.30 -25.50 3.77
N GLU A 79 -0.58 -24.73 2.95
CA GLU A 79 0.72 -24.14 3.28
C GLU A 79 0.66 -23.25 4.53
N ARG A 80 -0.46 -22.56 4.77
CA ARG A 80 -0.68 -21.73 5.98
C ARG A 80 -0.81 -22.55 7.25
N SER A 81 -1.06 -23.86 7.15
CA SER A 81 -1.11 -24.75 8.32
C SER A 81 0.27 -24.98 8.92
N ASP A 82 1.29 -25.10 8.08
CA ASP A 82 2.68 -25.34 8.49
C ASP A 82 3.47 -24.04 8.62
N ASP A 83 3.25 -23.08 7.72
CA ASP A 83 3.84 -21.74 7.74
C ASP A 83 2.74 -20.67 7.69
N PRO A 84 2.29 -20.16 8.86
CA PRO A 84 1.27 -19.13 8.92
C PRO A 84 1.60 -17.86 8.15
N ALA A 85 2.86 -17.61 7.77
CA ALA A 85 3.25 -16.42 7.02
C ALA A 85 3.32 -16.63 5.50
N TYR A 86 3.14 -17.85 5.00
CA TYR A 86 3.24 -18.17 3.57
C TYR A 86 2.45 -17.14 2.73
N PRO A 87 3.02 -16.51 1.69
CA PRO A 87 4.30 -16.80 1.07
C PRO A 87 5.46 -15.92 1.58
N PHE A 88 5.24 -15.09 2.61
CA PHE A 88 6.23 -14.13 3.11
C PHE A 88 7.39 -14.78 3.85
N VAL A 89 8.57 -14.17 3.69
CA VAL A 89 9.70 -14.36 4.60
C VAL A 89 9.59 -13.31 5.71
N THR A 90 9.06 -13.71 6.87
CA THR A 90 8.83 -12.77 7.99
C THR A 90 10.12 -12.14 8.53
N PRO A 91 10.05 -10.89 9.03
CA PRO A 91 11.16 -10.25 9.73
C PRO A 91 11.71 -11.12 10.88
N PRO A 92 13.03 -11.37 10.95
CA PRO A 92 13.64 -12.05 12.08
C PRO A 92 13.56 -11.22 13.37
N VAL A 93 13.48 -11.89 14.52
CA VAL A 93 13.36 -11.24 15.84
C VAL A 93 14.70 -10.76 16.41
N ASP A 94 15.83 -11.22 15.87
CA ASP A 94 17.15 -10.77 16.31
C ASP A 94 17.53 -9.46 15.62
N GLU A 95 18.35 -8.64 16.29
CA GLU A 95 18.73 -7.30 15.84
C GLU A 95 19.39 -7.30 14.46
N ALA A 96 20.29 -8.24 14.20
CA ALA A 96 21.02 -8.33 12.94
C ALA A 96 20.09 -8.72 11.78
N GLY A 97 19.21 -9.71 12.01
CA GLY A 97 18.20 -10.14 11.06
C GLY A 97 17.17 -9.04 10.76
N SER A 98 16.67 -8.35 11.79
CA SER A 98 15.79 -7.19 11.66
C SER A 98 16.42 -6.06 10.85
N ALA A 99 17.70 -5.73 11.10
CA ALA A 99 18.42 -4.72 10.33
C ALA A 99 18.59 -5.12 8.86
N LYS A 100 18.93 -6.38 8.59
CA LYS A 100 19.02 -6.91 7.23
C LYS A 100 17.67 -6.85 6.51
N TRP A 101 16.59 -7.24 7.18
CA TRP A 101 15.24 -7.22 6.61
C TRP A 101 14.79 -5.80 6.28
N ARG A 102 15.02 -4.83 7.19
CA ARG A 102 14.79 -3.40 6.88
C ARG A 102 15.62 -2.91 5.70
N GLY A 103 16.82 -3.43 5.51
CA GLY A 103 17.68 -3.09 4.38
C GLY A 103 17.12 -3.53 3.01
N LEU A 104 16.14 -4.45 2.99
CA LEU A 104 15.41 -4.83 1.77
C LEU A 104 14.34 -3.81 1.40
N LEU A 105 13.95 -2.97 2.37
CA LEU A 105 12.95 -1.94 2.20
C LEU A 105 13.58 -0.59 1.87
N ARG A 106 12.83 0.18 1.11
CA ARG A 106 13.13 1.55 0.75
C ARG A 106 11.94 2.43 1.10
N GLU A 107 12.20 3.46 1.88
CA GLU A 107 11.23 4.51 2.15
C GLU A 107 10.97 5.36 0.89
N ILE A 108 9.70 5.65 0.62
CA ILE A 108 9.25 6.43 -0.54
C ILE A 108 8.36 7.60 -0.09
N PRO A 109 8.38 8.73 -0.81
CA PRO A 109 7.51 9.86 -0.49
C PRO A 109 6.05 9.53 -0.84
N HIS A 110 5.12 10.16 -0.12
CA HIS A 110 3.67 10.05 -0.37
C HIS A 110 3.29 10.31 -1.84
N SER A 111 4.00 11.22 -2.52
CA SER A 111 3.77 11.55 -3.93
C SER A 111 4.02 10.38 -4.90
N ALA A 112 4.78 9.36 -4.49
CA ALA A 112 5.05 8.18 -5.31
C ALA A 112 4.05 7.03 -5.06
N VAL A 113 3.29 7.07 -3.95
CA VAL A 113 2.47 5.93 -3.50
C VAL A 113 1.30 5.64 -4.42
N VAL A 114 0.62 6.66 -4.97
CA VAL A 114 -0.47 6.45 -5.96
C VAL A 114 0.00 5.58 -7.12
N ARG A 115 1.16 5.92 -7.70
CA ARG A 115 1.70 5.20 -8.85
C ARG A 115 2.14 3.78 -8.50
N LEU A 116 2.67 3.58 -7.29
CA LEU A 116 2.97 2.24 -6.78
C LEU A 116 1.68 1.41 -6.65
N LEU A 117 0.65 1.94 -6.00
CA LEU A 117 -0.63 1.23 -5.82
C LEU A 117 -1.25 0.81 -7.14
N VAL A 118 -1.21 1.68 -8.15
CA VAL A 118 -1.65 1.37 -9.52
C VAL A 118 -0.80 0.26 -10.13
N LEU A 119 0.53 0.37 -10.05
CA LEU A 119 1.46 -0.65 -10.57
C LEU A 119 1.17 -2.04 -10.00
N LEU A 120 0.89 -2.14 -8.69
CA LEU A 120 0.57 -3.41 -8.02
C LEU A 120 -0.66 -4.12 -8.61
N ALA A 121 -1.58 -3.38 -9.24
CA ALA A 121 -2.75 -3.95 -9.91
C ALA A 121 -2.50 -4.36 -11.39
N THR A 122 -1.29 -4.16 -11.92
CA THR A 122 -0.93 -4.38 -13.36
C THR A 122 -0.28 -5.72 -13.68
N ILE A 123 -0.42 -6.19 -14.94
CA ILE A 123 0.10 -7.50 -15.40
C ILE A 123 1.62 -7.46 -15.34
N ASP A 124 2.20 -8.53 -14.79
CA ASP A 124 3.65 -8.68 -14.64
C ASP A 124 4.33 -7.53 -13.85
N LEU A 125 3.56 -6.77 -13.06
CA LEU A 125 4.04 -5.55 -12.40
C LEU A 125 4.71 -4.60 -13.40
N ASP A 126 4.12 -4.49 -14.58
CA ASP A 126 4.56 -3.66 -15.69
C ASP A 126 3.36 -2.99 -16.34
N VAL A 127 3.20 -1.71 -16.00
CA VAL A 127 2.20 -0.79 -16.55
C VAL A 127 2.16 -0.81 -18.08
N SER A 128 3.31 -0.90 -18.75
CA SER A 128 3.38 -0.86 -20.22
C SER A 128 2.84 -2.14 -20.88
N ARG A 129 2.73 -3.22 -20.11
CA ARG A 129 2.26 -4.52 -20.56
C ARG A 129 0.80 -4.79 -20.22
N ASP A 130 0.17 -3.94 -19.41
CA ASP A 130 -1.25 -4.10 -19.07
C ASP A 130 -2.13 -3.43 -20.13
N PRO A 131 -2.90 -4.21 -20.93
CA PRO A 131 -3.69 -3.67 -22.03
C PRO A 131 -4.84 -2.78 -21.55
N ARG A 132 -5.23 -2.88 -20.27
CA ARG A 132 -6.30 -2.07 -19.67
C ARG A 132 -5.80 -0.67 -19.29
N PHE A 133 -4.49 -0.52 -19.12
CA PHE A 133 -3.89 0.65 -18.50
C PHE A 133 -4.29 1.98 -19.17
N PRO A 134 -4.29 2.13 -20.52
CA PRO A 134 -4.64 3.41 -21.12
C PRO A 134 -6.08 3.88 -20.83
N GLU A 135 -7.01 2.94 -20.66
CA GLU A 135 -8.43 3.24 -20.46
C GLU A 135 -8.81 3.28 -18.96
N GLN A 136 -8.15 2.49 -18.12
CA GLN A 136 -8.47 2.35 -16.69
C GLN A 136 -7.58 3.17 -15.76
N LEU A 137 -6.52 3.83 -16.27
CA LEU A 137 -5.56 4.57 -15.44
C LEU A 137 -6.23 5.57 -14.49
N ALA A 138 -7.17 6.37 -14.99
CA ALA A 138 -7.83 7.40 -14.18
C ALA A 138 -8.60 6.78 -13.00
N GLU A 139 -9.32 5.68 -13.26
CA GLU A 139 -10.07 4.93 -12.25
C GLU A 139 -9.13 4.26 -11.24
N MET A 140 -8.05 3.62 -11.70
CA MET A 140 -7.06 3.00 -10.81
C MET A 140 -6.37 4.05 -9.91
N GLU A 141 -6.05 5.23 -10.46
CA GLU A 141 -5.51 6.32 -9.65
C GLU A 141 -6.53 6.87 -8.64
N GLU A 142 -7.81 6.89 -8.98
CA GLU A 142 -8.88 7.27 -8.07
C GLU A 142 -9.00 6.28 -6.91
N HIS A 143 -9.05 4.98 -7.20
CA HIS A 143 -9.01 3.93 -6.16
C HIS A 143 -7.74 4.02 -5.30
N ALA A 144 -6.57 4.24 -5.91
CA ALA A 144 -5.33 4.45 -5.16
C ALA A 144 -5.38 5.69 -4.23
N ARG A 145 -6.02 6.78 -4.67
CA ARG A 145 -6.25 7.96 -3.81
C ARG A 145 -7.21 7.65 -2.67
N VAL A 146 -8.27 6.87 -2.91
CA VAL A 146 -9.18 6.40 -1.85
C VAL A 146 -8.43 5.57 -0.82
N ILE A 147 -7.59 4.61 -1.24
CA ILE A 147 -6.72 3.84 -0.32
C ILE A 147 -5.85 4.78 0.51
N LEU A 148 -5.24 5.79 -0.11
CA LEU A 148 -4.38 6.76 0.59
C LEU A 148 -5.10 7.57 1.66
N THR A 149 -6.40 7.85 1.51
CA THR A 149 -7.16 8.58 2.54
C THR A 149 -7.28 7.82 3.87
N ARG A 150 -6.93 6.53 3.91
CA ARG A 150 -6.80 5.78 5.16
C ARG A 150 -5.67 6.30 6.04
N PHE A 151 -4.60 6.80 5.42
CA PHE A 151 -3.32 7.06 6.07
C PHE A 151 -3.24 8.49 6.61
N PRO A 152 -2.85 8.69 7.88
CA PRO A 152 -2.47 10.00 8.40
C PRO A 152 -1.25 10.59 7.65
N ASP A 153 -1.09 11.91 7.71
CA ASP A 153 -0.02 12.65 7.00
C ASP A 153 1.39 12.19 7.41
N GLU A 154 1.58 11.76 8.67
CA GLU A 154 2.85 11.29 9.21
C GLU A 154 3.20 9.85 8.83
N THR A 155 2.34 9.19 8.04
CA THR A 155 2.55 7.80 7.63
C THR A 155 3.82 7.66 6.79
N ARG A 156 4.64 6.68 7.15
CA ARG A 156 5.85 6.31 6.41
C ARG A 156 5.52 5.16 5.47
N PHE A 157 5.97 5.28 4.23
CA PHE A 157 5.71 4.30 3.18
C PHE A 157 7.00 3.64 2.74
N PHE A 158 6.96 2.33 2.59
CA PHE A 158 8.09 1.50 2.18
C PHE A 158 7.69 0.60 1.02
N THR A 159 8.65 0.33 0.16
CA THR A 159 8.55 -0.70 -0.89
C THR A 159 9.87 -1.47 -0.94
N ASN A 160 9.92 -2.57 -1.68
CA ASN A 160 11.12 -3.39 -1.85
C ASN A 160 11.85 -3.16 -3.19
N THR A 161 11.55 -2.07 -3.91
CA THR A 161 12.32 -1.70 -5.10
C THR A 161 13.72 -1.19 -4.77
N SER A 162 14.64 -1.42 -5.71
CA SER A 162 15.98 -0.83 -5.70
C SER A 162 16.16 0.04 -6.95
N GLY A 163 16.86 1.17 -6.80
CA GLY A 163 17.08 2.13 -7.89
C GLY A 163 15.96 3.16 -8.09
N GLY A 164 16.21 4.17 -8.94
CA GLY A 164 15.34 5.33 -9.09
C GLY A 164 15.68 6.49 -8.14
N GLY A 165 15.33 7.72 -8.53
CA GLY A 165 15.58 8.93 -7.74
C GLY A 165 14.73 9.00 -6.45
N ALA A 166 14.88 10.07 -5.66
CA ALA A 166 14.21 10.23 -4.36
C ALA A 166 12.68 10.05 -4.40
N ALA A 167 12.04 10.37 -5.52
CA ALA A 167 10.64 10.06 -5.81
C ALA A 167 10.59 9.15 -7.05
N PRO A 168 10.54 7.82 -6.89
CA PRO A 168 10.46 6.90 -8.01
C PRO A 168 9.17 7.11 -8.81
N ASP A 169 9.29 7.07 -10.13
CA ASP A 169 8.12 7.00 -11.01
C ASP A 169 7.83 5.53 -11.32
N PHE A 170 6.83 4.97 -10.65
CA PHE A 170 6.44 3.56 -10.80
C PHE A 170 5.71 3.25 -12.12
N TYR A 171 5.46 4.24 -12.97
CA TYR A 171 5.04 4.00 -14.35
C TYR A 171 6.23 3.75 -15.30
N GLN A 172 7.45 4.01 -14.82
CA GLN A 172 8.67 3.61 -15.52
C GLN A 172 9.08 2.18 -15.12
N LYS A 173 9.89 1.55 -15.97
CA LYS A 173 10.40 0.20 -15.73
C LYS A 173 11.16 0.11 -14.40
N ILE A 174 10.75 -0.82 -13.54
CA ILE A 174 11.51 -1.21 -12.34
C ILE A 174 12.69 -2.09 -12.77
N SER A 175 13.90 -1.74 -12.34
CA SER A 175 15.11 -2.50 -12.67
C SER A 175 15.29 -3.75 -11.82
N SER A 176 14.89 -3.70 -10.55
CA SER A 176 15.06 -4.79 -9.59
C SER A 176 14.25 -4.53 -8.31
N CYS A 177 13.78 -5.60 -7.67
CA CYS A 177 13.24 -5.60 -6.31
C CYS A 177 14.05 -6.55 -5.42
N SER A 178 13.86 -6.43 -4.11
CA SER A 178 14.33 -7.39 -3.10
C SER A 178 13.12 -8.17 -2.61
N PRO A 179 12.82 -9.37 -3.16
CA PRO A 179 11.64 -10.14 -2.77
C PRO A 179 11.56 -10.32 -1.26
N LEU A 180 10.36 -10.13 -0.71
CA LEU A 180 10.03 -10.40 0.70
C LEU A 180 9.22 -11.68 0.86
N SER A 181 9.04 -12.43 -0.22
CA SER A 181 8.40 -13.75 -0.26
C SER A 181 9.38 -14.81 -0.75
N GLN A 182 8.93 -16.05 -0.75
CA GLN A 182 9.65 -17.16 -1.39
C GLN A 182 9.63 -17.11 -2.93
N TYR A 183 8.81 -16.24 -3.52
CA TYR A 183 8.76 -16.08 -4.97
C TYR A 183 9.98 -15.31 -5.47
N ALA A 184 10.36 -15.58 -6.72
CA ALA A 184 11.49 -14.88 -7.35
C ALA A 184 11.23 -13.39 -7.57
N TRP A 185 9.95 -13.00 -7.60
CA TRP A 185 9.52 -11.64 -7.81
C TRP A 185 8.25 -11.34 -7.01
N ASP A 186 8.33 -10.29 -6.19
CA ASP A 186 7.19 -9.69 -5.52
C ASP A 186 7.44 -8.19 -5.36
N LEU A 187 6.34 -7.44 -5.26
CA LEU A 187 6.40 -6.02 -5.05
C LEU A 187 5.25 -5.61 -4.15
N GLY A 188 5.51 -4.66 -3.26
CA GLY A 188 4.42 -4.11 -2.48
C GLY A 188 4.69 -2.77 -1.84
N LEU A 189 3.63 -2.31 -1.21
CA LEU A 189 3.60 -1.18 -0.30
C LEU A 189 3.48 -1.75 1.12
N LEU A 190 4.38 -1.33 1.99
CA LEU A 190 4.25 -1.42 3.44
C LEU A 190 4.08 0.00 3.95
N TRP A 191 3.15 0.22 4.88
CA TRP A 191 3.05 1.50 5.58
C TRP A 191 3.10 1.33 7.08
N VAL A 192 3.55 2.40 7.75
CA VAL A 192 3.63 2.48 9.21
C VAL A 192 3.18 3.88 9.63
N SER A 193 2.10 3.96 10.40
CA SER A 193 1.65 5.16 11.11
C SER A 193 1.84 4.98 12.61
N ASP A 194 1.34 5.89 13.45
CA ASP A 194 1.37 5.71 14.91
C ASP A 194 0.36 4.68 15.44
N GLU A 195 -0.70 4.40 14.66
CA GLU A 195 -1.79 3.51 15.09
C GLU A 195 -1.87 2.21 14.29
N GLU A 196 -1.34 2.19 13.06
CA GLU A 196 -1.54 1.09 12.11
C GLU A 196 -0.25 0.73 11.38
N VAL A 197 -0.13 -0.56 11.06
CA VAL A 197 0.80 -1.08 10.06
C VAL A 197 0.00 -1.88 9.03
N GLY A 198 0.46 -1.93 7.80
CA GLY A 198 -0.19 -2.81 6.84
C GLY A 198 0.55 -2.96 5.53
N LEU A 199 0.08 -3.90 4.73
CA LEU A 199 0.69 -4.29 3.47
C LEU A 199 -0.35 -4.34 2.36
N ILE A 200 0.05 -3.88 1.18
CA ILE A 200 -0.54 -4.24 -0.11
C ILE A 200 0.61 -4.84 -0.91
N TRP A 201 0.61 -6.17 -1.08
CA TRP A 201 1.75 -6.91 -1.62
C TRP A 201 1.30 -7.84 -2.73
N SER A 202 1.86 -7.68 -3.93
CA SER A 202 1.54 -8.49 -5.10
C SER A 202 2.69 -9.42 -5.42
N PHE A 203 2.40 -10.69 -5.62
CA PHE A 203 3.41 -11.71 -5.92
C PHE A 203 3.30 -12.20 -7.37
N ASP A 204 4.41 -12.66 -7.91
CA ASP A 204 4.45 -13.39 -9.17
C ASP A 204 4.75 -14.88 -8.90
N PRO A 205 3.72 -15.75 -8.82
CA PRO A 205 3.88 -17.16 -8.47
C PRO A 205 4.41 -18.06 -9.62
N ARG A 206 4.89 -17.46 -10.72
CA ARG A 206 5.29 -18.16 -11.95
C ARG A 206 6.74 -18.63 -11.97
#